data_AF-A0A059WX73-F1
#
_entry.id   AF-A0A059WX73-F1
#
_cell.length_a   1.000
_cell.length_b   1.000
_cell.length_c   1.000
_cell.angle_alpha   90.00
_cell.angle_beta   90.00
_cell.angle_gamma   90.00
#
_symmetry.space_group_name_H-M   'P 1'
#
loop_
_entity.id
_entity.type
_entity.pdbx_description
1 polymer ?
#
loop_
_entity_poly.entity_id
_entity_poly.type
_entity_poly.pdbx_seq_one_letter_code
_entity_poly.pdbx_strand_id
1 'polypeptide(L)'
;SVENYLYAFSVQEPGNHDVFLVRWPMRKAAKGDLSAPFWWLGEASGWVTQVEMTQKPTVVFGGGQTEFTVHYAARAKRWQQVQTEGFGIADMAVRDANKLTGPWSGLRKFYRPTDIKAKDAFMYAGKAHPELQGADGIFTYVVNSFDFQVLLDDPSLYYPRFLKTRSVPRTKK
;
A
#
# COMPACT_ATOMS: atom_id res chain seq x y z
N SER A 1 -13.27 1.98 16.35
CA SER A 1 -12.03 1.43 16.91
C SER A 1 -11.43 0.48 15.88
N VAL A 2 -10.12 0.33 15.82
CA VAL A 2 -9.55 -0.84 15.13
C VAL A 2 -9.80 -2.00 16.08
N GLU A 3 -10.64 -2.95 15.67
CA GLU A 3 -10.83 -4.17 16.43
C GLU A 3 -9.48 -4.87 16.60
N ASN A 4 -9.29 -5.65 17.68
CA ASN A 4 -8.00 -6.24 18.05
C ASN A 4 -7.57 -7.40 17.12
N TYR A 5 -7.25 -7.05 15.87
CA TYR A 5 -6.91 -7.95 14.78
C TYR A 5 -5.64 -7.47 14.08
N LEU A 6 -4.85 -8.42 13.58
CA LEU A 6 -3.87 -8.17 12.53
C LEU A 6 -4.62 -8.17 11.20
N TYR A 7 -4.48 -7.10 10.41
CA TYR A 7 -5.05 -6.99 9.07
C TYR A 7 -3.94 -7.13 8.03
N ALA A 8 -4.22 -7.85 6.95
CA ALA A 8 -3.39 -7.86 5.75
C ALA A 8 -4.25 -7.57 4.52
N PHE A 9 -3.62 -6.97 3.52
CA PHE A 9 -4.22 -6.73 2.23
C PHE A 9 -3.58 -7.69 1.23
N SER A 10 -4.39 -8.48 0.56
CA SER A 10 -3.95 -9.47 -0.43
C SER A 10 -4.19 -8.92 -1.82
N VAL A 11 -3.18 -8.93 -2.68
CA VAL A 11 -3.28 -8.51 -4.08
C VAL A 11 -3.44 -9.75 -4.96
N GLN A 12 -4.39 -9.72 -5.89
CA GLN A 12 -4.56 -10.78 -6.86
C GLN A 12 -3.55 -10.65 -8.01
N GLU A 13 -2.78 -11.70 -8.25
CA GLU A 13 -1.87 -11.83 -9.39
C GLU A 13 -2.09 -13.18 -10.11
N PRO A 14 -2.09 -13.22 -11.45
CA PRO A 14 -2.12 -12.08 -12.38
C PRO A 14 -3.52 -11.43 -12.47
N GLY A 15 -3.63 -10.22 -13.03
CA GLY A 15 -4.91 -9.64 -13.44
C GLY A 15 -5.07 -8.15 -13.15
N ASN A 16 -6.21 -7.75 -12.60
CA ASN A 16 -6.54 -6.34 -12.31
C ASN A 16 -5.89 -5.81 -11.02
N HIS A 17 -5.09 -6.64 -10.36
CA HIS A 17 -4.53 -6.39 -9.04
C HIS A 17 -5.60 -5.97 -8.03
N ASP A 18 -6.70 -6.74 -8.04
CA ASP A 18 -7.77 -6.58 -7.07
C ASP A 18 -7.24 -6.87 -5.68
N VAL A 19 -7.57 -5.99 -4.75
CA VAL A 19 -7.12 -6.09 -3.36
C VAL A 19 -8.27 -6.58 -2.49
N PHE A 20 -8.00 -7.64 -1.74
CA PHE A 20 -8.88 -8.23 -0.74
C PHE A 20 -8.36 -7.95 0.67
N LEU A 21 -9.26 -7.95 1.64
CA LEU A 21 -8.92 -7.73 3.04
C LEU A 21 -9.12 -9.00 3.86
N VAL A 22 -8.07 -9.36 4.60
CA VAL A 22 -8.03 -10.53 5.48
C VAL A 22 -7.56 -10.11 6.86
N ARG A 23 -8.02 -10.79 7.91
CA ARG A 23 -7.61 -10.52 9.28
C ARG A 23 -7.49 -11.76 10.15
N TRP A 24 -6.69 -11.65 11.20
CA TRP A 24 -6.51 -12.68 12.24
C TRP A 24 -6.68 -12.05 13.62
N PRO A 25 -7.30 -12.73 14.59
CA PRO A 25 -7.33 -12.26 15.96
C PRO A 25 -5.90 -11.98 16.46
N MET A 26 -5.64 -10.79 16.98
CA MET A 26 -4.28 -10.36 17.35
C MET A 26 -3.63 -11.33 18.35
N ARG A 27 -4.42 -11.88 19.29
CA ARG A 27 -3.93 -12.87 20.28
C ARG A 27 -3.38 -14.15 19.65
N LYS A 28 -3.91 -14.58 18.50
CA LYS A 28 -3.43 -15.75 17.76
C LYS A 28 -2.23 -15.38 16.90
N ALA A 29 -2.36 -14.30 16.14
CA ALA A 29 -1.28 -13.80 15.27
C ALA A 29 0.02 -13.50 16.05
N ALA A 30 -0.09 -12.92 17.25
CA ALA A 30 1.06 -12.65 18.13
C ALA A 30 1.79 -13.92 18.61
N LYS A 31 1.16 -15.10 18.49
CA LYS A 31 1.77 -16.42 18.78
C LYS A 31 2.25 -17.13 17.51
N GLY A 32 2.19 -16.47 16.35
CA GLY A 32 2.50 -17.08 15.06
C GLY A 32 1.38 -17.96 14.47
N ASP A 33 0.20 -18.02 15.09
CA ASP A 33 -0.93 -18.78 14.54
C ASP A 33 -1.72 -17.92 13.54
N LEU A 34 -1.50 -18.19 12.25
CA LEU A 34 -2.20 -17.58 11.12
C LEU A 34 -3.09 -18.58 10.36
N SER A 35 -3.38 -19.74 10.94
CA SER A 35 -4.06 -20.85 10.25
C SER A 35 -5.56 -20.65 10.00
N ALA A 36 -6.20 -19.72 10.74
CA ALA A 36 -7.63 -19.46 10.67
C ALA A 36 -7.95 -17.98 10.38
N PRO A 37 -7.73 -17.51 9.14
CA PRO A 37 -8.07 -16.16 8.74
C PRO A 37 -9.59 -15.91 8.61
N PHE A 38 -9.96 -14.65 8.73
CA PHE A 38 -11.28 -14.12 8.38
C PHE A 38 -11.15 -13.21 7.16
N TRP A 39 -12.02 -13.41 6.17
CA TRP A 39 -12.05 -12.64 4.94
C TRP A 39 -13.24 -11.68 4.93
N TRP A 40 -13.06 -10.50 4.34
CA TRP A 40 -14.15 -9.54 4.15
C TRP A 40 -14.99 -9.90 2.92
N LEU A 41 -16.29 -10.15 3.12
CA LEU A 41 -17.27 -10.51 2.08
C LEU A 41 -18.29 -9.39 1.84
N GLY A 42 -17.91 -8.14 2.12
CA GLY A 42 -18.77 -6.98 1.90
C GLY A 42 -19.73 -6.70 3.06
N GLU A 43 -20.43 -5.56 3.03
CA GLU A 43 -21.27 -5.11 4.15
C GLU A 43 -22.44 -6.07 4.45
N ALA A 44 -22.91 -6.85 3.47
CA ALA A 44 -23.99 -7.81 3.66
C ALA A 44 -23.57 -9.08 4.45
N SER A 45 -22.35 -9.56 4.24
CA SER A 45 -21.84 -10.80 4.87
C SER A 45 -20.84 -10.54 5.99
N GLY A 46 -20.17 -9.39 5.99
CA GLY A 46 -19.17 -9.02 6.97
C GLY A 46 -17.90 -9.86 6.87
N TRP A 47 -17.37 -10.25 8.03
CA TRP A 47 -16.16 -11.06 8.16
C TRP A 47 -16.52 -12.53 8.33
N VAL A 48 -16.04 -13.38 7.42
CA VAL A 48 -16.35 -14.82 7.39
C VAL A 48 -15.06 -15.62 7.54
N THR A 49 -15.08 -16.70 8.32
CA THR A 49 -13.90 -17.57 8.46
C THR A 49 -13.60 -18.26 7.13
N GLN A 50 -12.32 -18.51 6.82
CA GLN A 50 -11.96 -19.16 5.55
C GLN A 50 -12.66 -20.52 5.34
N VAL A 51 -12.91 -21.28 6.41
CA VAL A 51 -13.58 -22.59 6.31
C VAL A 51 -15.08 -22.50 6.00
N GLU A 52 -15.70 -21.35 6.29
CA GLU A 52 -17.12 -21.08 6.02
C GLU A 52 -17.32 -20.35 4.68
N MET A 53 -16.25 -20.00 3.96
CA MET A 53 -16.35 -19.28 2.71
C MET A 53 -16.97 -20.13 1.60
N THR A 54 -18.09 -19.65 1.06
CA THR A 54 -18.76 -20.24 -0.11
C THR A 54 -18.57 -19.42 -1.39
N GLN A 55 -17.92 -18.26 -1.28
CA GLN A 55 -17.67 -17.32 -2.37
C GLN A 55 -16.32 -16.62 -2.20
N LYS A 56 -15.84 -15.95 -3.25
CA LYS A 56 -14.61 -15.14 -3.17
C LYS A 56 -14.81 -13.93 -2.25
N PRO A 57 -13.74 -13.44 -1.57
CA PRO A 57 -13.83 -12.21 -0.80
C PRO A 57 -14.21 -11.02 -1.69
N THR A 58 -14.77 -9.98 -1.08
CA THR A 58 -15.11 -8.74 -1.80
C THR A 58 -13.86 -7.89 -2.00
N VAL A 59 -13.69 -7.40 -3.22
CA VAL A 59 -12.62 -6.44 -3.56
C VAL A 59 -12.83 -5.14 -2.77
N VAL A 60 -11.82 -4.71 -2.01
CA VAL A 60 -11.86 -3.42 -1.29
C VAL A 60 -11.40 -2.27 -2.18
N PHE A 61 -10.50 -2.54 -3.12
CA PHE A 61 -10.14 -1.65 -4.22
C PHE A 61 -9.36 -2.40 -5.31
N GLY A 62 -9.42 -1.93 -6.56
CA GLY A 62 -8.61 -2.45 -7.67
C GLY A 62 -7.29 -1.69 -7.85
N GLY A 63 -6.39 -2.22 -8.69
CA GLY A 63 -5.13 -1.57 -9.05
C GLY A 63 -4.17 -1.38 -7.87
N GLY A 64 -4.10 -2.35 -6.96
CA GLY A 64 -3.08 -2.37 -5.91
C GLY A 64 -1.71 -2.74 -6.48
N GLN A 65 -0.63 -2.12 -6.02
CA GLN A 65 0.70 -2.70 -6.26
C GLN A 65 0.93 -3.89 -5.34
N THR A 66 1.81 -4.82 -5.70
CA THR A 66 2.25 -5.89 -4.79
C THR A 66 2.93 -5.32 -3.53
N GLU A 67 3.45 -4.10 -3.62
CA GLU A 67 4.05 -3.36 -2.52
C GLU A 67 3.32 -2.04 -2.26
N PHE A 68 2.76 -1.89 -1.05
CA PHE A 68 2.23 -0.62 -0.56
C PHE A 68 2.22 -0.56 0.97
N THR A 69 1.95 0.64 1.50
CA THR A 69 1.62 0.84 2.91
C THR A 69 0.13 1.16 3.05
N VAL A 70 -0.55 0.54 4.02
CA VAL A 70 -1.82 1.05 4.57
C VAL A 70 -1.60 1.50 6.00
N HIS A 71 -2.04 2.71 6.34
CA HIS A 71 -1.96 3.22 7.70
C HIS A 71 -3.11 4.18 8.02
N TYR A 72 -3.35 4.41 9.31
CA TYR A 72 -4.29 5.42 9.75
C TYR A 72 -3.57 6.77 9.84
N ALA A 73 -3.88 7.70 8.95
CA ALA A 73 -3.34 9.05 9.00
C ALA A 73 -4.12 9.89 10.02
N ALA A 74 -3.64 9.94 11.26
CA ALA A 74 -4.33 10.57 12.38
C ALA A 74 -4.76 12.02 12.11
N ARG A 75 -3.89 12.82 11.48
CA ARG A 75 -4.18 14.23 11.13
C ARG A 75 -5.30 14.37 10.10
N ALA A 76 -5.39 13.43 9.16
CA ALA A 76 -6.44 13.40 8.14
C ALA A 76 -7.74 12.73 8.63
N LYS A 77 -7.67 11.99 9.75
CA LYS A 77 -8.73 11.11 10.29
C LYS A 77 -9.24 10.12 9.25
N ARG A 78 -8.33 9.55 8.45
CA ARG A 78 -8.63 8.64 7.34
C ARG A 78 -7.60 7.51 7.31
N TRP A 79 -8.02 6.36 6.80
CA TRP A 79 -7.10 5.34 6.32
C TRP A 79 -6.51 5.79 4.99
N GLN A 80 -5.20 5.61 4.84
CA GLN A 80 -4.47 5.91 3.63
C GLN A 80 -3.78 4.66 3.12
N GLN A 81 -3.81 4.47 1.81
CA GLN A 81 -2.98 3.51 1.10
C GLN A 81 -2.04 4.28 0.19
N VAL A 82 -0.74 3.96 0.23
CA VAL A 82 0.31 4.62 -0.55
C VAL A 82 1.07 3.59 -1.36
N GLN A 83 1.23 3.86 -2.65
CA GLN A 83 1.96 3.01 -3.61
C GLN A 83 2.65 3.85 -4.69
N THR A 84 3.43 3.19 -5.54
CA THR A 84 3.79 3.70 -6.87
C THR A 84 2.67 3.47 -7.88
N GLU A 85 2.57 4.34 -8.88
CA GLU A 85 1.58 4.26 -9.95
C GLU A 85 2.20 4.59 -11.32
N GLY A 86 2.04 3.69 -12.29
CA GLY A 86 2.64 3.78 -13.64
C GLY A 86 3.88 2.90 -13.83
N PHE A 87 4.48 2.99 -15.03
CA PHE A 87 5.67 2.23 -15.44
C PHE A 87 6.87 3.17 -15.66
N GLY A 88 8.09 2.62 -15.62
CA GLY A 88 9.33 3.38 -15.70
C GLY A 88 9.48 4.24 -14.45
N ILE A 89 9.94 5.49 -14.60
CA ILE A 89 9.84 6.46 -13.51
C ILE A 89 8.35 6.66 -13.22
N ALA A 90 7.87 6.10 -12.12
CA ALA A 90 6.47 6.11 -11.72
C ALA A 90 6.14 7.36 -10.89
N ASP A 91 4.87 7.49 -10.50
CA ASP A 91 4.42 8.51 -9.55
C ASP A 91 4.19 7.87 -8.17
N MET A 92 4.48 8.61 -7.10
CA MET A 92 3.90 8.30 -5.79
C MET A 92 2.42 8.65 -5.80
N ALA A 93 1.57 7.72 -5.36
CA ALA A 93 0.13 7.87 -5.34
C ALA A 93 -0.47 7.48 -3.99
N VAL A 94 -1.65 8.04 -3.70
CA VAL A 94 -2.40 7.81 -2.46
C VAL A 94 -3.87 7.60 -2.75
N ARG A 95 -4.54 6.76 -1.95
CA ARG A 95 -6.00 6.68 -1.86
C ARG A 95 -6.44 6.70 -0.38
N ASP A 96 -7.67 7.16 -0.13
CA ASP A 96 -8.21 7.38 1.20
C ASP A 96 -9.51 6.59 1.44
N ALA A 97 -9.72 6.10 2.66
CA ALA A 97 -10.99 5.51 3.10
C ALA A 97 -11.36 5.90 4.54
N ASN A 98 -12.65 5.81 4.88
CA ASN A 98 -13.12 5.96 6.26
C ASN A 98 -12.90 4.68 7.10
N LYS A 99 -12.98 3.51 6.46
CA LYS A 99 -12.79 2.19 7.05
C LYS A 99 -11.78 1.41 6.20
N LEU A 100 -11.11 0.42 6.78
CA LEU A 100 -10.24 -0.51 6.02
C LEU A 100 -11.02 -1.27 4.92
N THR A 101 -12.30 -1.53 5.17
CA THR A 101 -13.23 -2.18 4.23
C THR A 101 -13.76 -1.25 3.13
N GLY A 102 -13.33 0.02 3.12
CA GLY A 102 -13.75 1.02 2.15
C GLY A 102 -15.03 1.79 2.54
N PRO A 103 -15.69 2.45 1.57
CA PRO A 103 -15.22 2.60 0.19
C PRO A 103 -13.90 3.38 0.14
N TRP A 104 -12.97 2.89 -0.69
CA TRP A 104 -11.71 3.56 -0.97
C TRP A 104 -11.88 4.50 -2.16
N SER A 105 -11.21 5.65 -2.13
CA SER A 105 -11.13 6.54 -3.28
C SER A 105 -10.34 5.91 -4.43
N GLY A 106 -10.42 6.52 -5.62
CA GLY A 106 -9.41 6.32 -6.66
C GLY A 106 -8.03 6.79 -6.22
N LEU A 107 -6.99 6.31 -6.92
CA LEU A 107 -5.61 6.76 -6.71
C LEU A 107 -5.44 8.21 -7.16
N ARG A 108 -4.74 8.98 -6.34
CA ARG A 108 -4.27 10.33 -6.68
C ARG A 108 -2.76 10.38 -6.60
N LYS A 109 -2.12 10.68 -7.73
CA LYS A 109 -0.70 10.96 -7.84
C LYS A 109 -0.36 12.26 -7.09
N PHE A 110 0.76 12.29 -6.38
CA PHE A 110 1.15 13.46 -5.59
C PHE A 110 2.63 13.83 -5.69
N TYR A 111 3.49 12.94 -6.20
CA TYR A 111 4.90 13.26 -6.40
C TYR A 111 5.48 12.41 -7.54
N ARG A 112 6.37 13.02 -8.32
CA ARG A 112 7.17 12.37 -9.35
C ARG A 112 8.60 12.90 -9.27
N PRO A 113 9.62 12.04 -9.13
CA PRO A 113 11.00 12.50 -9.19
C PRO A 113 11.36 12.99 -10.60
N THR A 114 12.08 14.10 -10.71
CA THR A 114 12.49 14.73 -11.97
C THR A 114 14.00 14.71 -12.20
N ASP A 115 14.76 14.33 -11.18
CA ASP A 115 16.22 14.25 -11.14
C ASP A 115 16.77 12.92 -11.66
N ILE A 116 15.92 11.90 -11.80
CA ILE A 116 16.33 10.58 -12.28
C ILE A 116 16.47 10.59 -13.81
N LYS A 117 17.70 10.42 -14.28
CA LYS A 117 18.07 10.39 -15.72
C LYS A 117 18.72 9.09 -16.17
N ALA A 118 18.83 8.11 -15.27
CA ALA A 118 19.42 6.82 -15.57
C ALA A 118 18.65 6.13 -16.71
N LYS A 119 19.41 5.47 -17.60
CA LYS A 119 18.85 4.70 -18.71
C LYS A 119 18.00 3.55 -18.16
N ASP A 120 16.87 3.29 -18.81
CA ASP A 120 15.92 2.21 -18.47
C ASP A 120 15.52 2.19 -16.99
N ALA A 121 15.54 3.37 -16.37
CA ALA A 121 15.26 3.50 -14.96
C ALA A 121 13.76 3.36 -14.67
N PHE A 122 13.46 2.68 -13.58
CA PHE A 122 12.11 2.51 -13.08
C PHE A 122 12.03 2.70 -11.57
N MET A 123 10.83 3.04 -11.09
CA MET A 123 10.55 3.34 -9.70
C MET A 123 9.50 2.36 -9.14
N TYR A 124 9.73 1.87 -7.94
CA TYR A 124 8.88 0.88 -7.26
C TYR A 124 8.89 1.08 -5.74
N ALA A 125 8.21 0.19 -5.01
CA ALA A 125 8.19 0.15 -3.54
C ALA A 125 7.80 1.49 -2.88
N GLY A 126 6.84 2.23 -3.46
CA GLY A 126 6.31 3.45 -2.85
C GLY A 126 5.62 3.15 -1.53
N LYS A 127 6.16 3.66 -0.41
CA LYS A 127 5.69 3.37 0.95
C LYS A 127 5.56 4.64 1.78
N ALA A 128 4.63 4.60 2.74
CA ALA A 128 4.52 5.58 3.80
C ALA A 128 5.14 5.05 5.10
N HIS A 129 5.66 5.95 5.92
CA HIS A 129 6.34 5.66 7.18
C HIS A 129 5.72 6.47 8.34
N PRO A 130 4.51 6.12 8.80
CA PRO A 130 3.85 6.80 9.91
C PRO A 130 4.61 6.71 11.26
N GLU A 131 5.55 5.76 11.37
CA GLU A 131 6.41 5.56 12.54
C GLU A 131 7.54 6.58 12.66
N LEU A 132 7.89 7.26 11.57
CA LEU A 132 8.99 8.22 11.53
C LEU A 132 8.51 9.64 11.89
N GLN A 133 9.42 10.44 12.44
CA GLN A 133 9.16 11.80 12.90
C GLN A 133 9.98 12.84 12.11
N GLY A 134 9.60 14.12 12.22
CA GLY A 134 10.33 15.25 11.62
C GLY A 134 9.77 15.79 10.30
N ALA A 135 8.61 15.29 9.85
CA ALA A 135 7.82 15.87 8.77
C ALA A 135 6.33 15.45 8.92
N ASP A 136 5.43 16.12 8.19
CA ASP A 136 4.00 15.79 8.21
C ASP A 136 3.67 14.52 7.42
N GLY A 137 4.45 14.22 6.39
CA GLY A 137 4.43 12.94 5.69
C GLY A 137 5.85 12.50 5.36
N ILE A 138 6.15 11.24 5.64
CA ILE A 138 7.43 10.61 5.33
C ILE A 138 7.15 9.38 4.48
N PHE A 139 7.78 9.35 3.31
CA PHE A 139 7.60 8.31 2.32
C PHE A 139 8.96 7.85 1.81
N THR A 140 9.01 6.63 1.30
CA THR A 140 10.14 6.17 0.50
C THR A 140 9.67 5.63 -0.84
N TYR A 141 10.59 5.63 -1.78
CA TYR A 141 10.50 4.84 -3.00
C TYR A 141 11.90 4.34 -3.35
N VAL A 142 11.96 3.31 -4.20
CA VAL A 142 13.23 2.79 -4.71
C VAL A 142 13.29 3.05 -6.20
N VAL A 143 14.48 3.32 -6.69
CA VAL A 143 14.78 3.43 -8.12
C VAL A 143 15.64 2.24 -8.50
N ASN A 144 15.48 1.74 -9.72
CA ASN A 144 16.33 0.71 -10.27
C ASN A 144 16.45 0.91 -11.78
N SER A 145 17.24 0.08 -12.46
CA SER A 145 17.34 0.06 -13.91
C SER A 145 17.23 -1.37 -14.42
N PHE A 146 16.65 -1.55 -15.59
CA PHE A 146 16.73 -2.81 -16.32
C PHE A 146 18.09 -3.02 -16.99
N ASP A 147 18.92 -1.97 -17.06
CA ASP A 147 20.30 -2.04 -17.51
C ASP A 147 21.22 -2.29 -16.30
N PHE A 148 21.73 -3.52 -16.17
CA PHE A 148 22.56 -3.91 -15.04
C PHE A 148 23.85 -3.10 -14.93
N GLN A 149 24.41 -2.64 -16.06
CA GLN A 149 25.64 -1.85 -16.05
C GLN A 149 25.44 -0.52 -15.31
N VAL A 150 24.26 0.09 -15.45
CA VAL A 150 23.89 1.32 -14.73
C VAL A 150 23.97 1.13 -13.21
N LEU A 151 23.65 -0.07 -12.69
CA LEU A 151 23.69 -0.36 -11.26
C LEU A 151 25.11 -0.61 -10.74
N LEU A 152 26.00 -1.10 -11.61
CA LEU A 152 27.42 -1.23 -11.28
C LEU A 152 28.11 0.13 -11.26
N ASP A 153 27.77 1.00 -12.22
CA ASP A 153 28.36 2.33 -12.36
C ASP A 153 27.83 3.29 -11.28
N ASP A 154 26.56 3.17 -10.89
CA ASP A 154 25.93 3.94 -9.83
C ASP A 154 25.12 3.05 -8.87
N PRO A 155 25.76 2.43 -7.86
CA PRO A 155 25.07 1.62 -6.87
C PRO A 155 24.12 2.43 -5.98
N SER A 156 24.25 3.77 -5.95
CA SER A 156 23.36 4.62 -5.16
C SER A 156 21.92 4.61 -5.70
N LEU A 157 21.73 4.19 -6.96
CA LEU A 157 20.42 4.11 -7.60
C LEU A 157 19.51 3.12 -6.86
N TYR A 158 20.05 2.03 -6.32
CA TYR A 158 19.30 0.92 -5.70
C TYR A 158 19.11 1.04 -4.18
N TYR A 159 19.03 2.27 -3.65
CA TYR A 159 18.68 2.51 -2.25
C TYR A 159 17.34 3.25 -2.11
N PRO A 160 16.61 3.04 -1.00
CA PRO A 160 15.40 3.81 -0.71
C PRO A 160 15.70 5.31 -0.63
N ARG A 161 14.94 6.11 -1.39
CA ARG A 161 14.99 7.57 -1.37
C ARG A 161 13.86 8.10 -0.51
N PHE A 162 14.19 9.00 0.42
CA PHE A 162 13.20 9.64 1.28
C PHE A 162 12.52 10.82 0.60
N LEU A 163 11.20 10.88 0.73
CA LEU A 163 10.36 12.02 0.39
C LEU A 163 9.68 12.53 1.67
N LYS A 164 9.92 13.80 2.00
CA LYS A 164 9.30 14.49 3.14
C LYS A 164 8.32 15.55 2.63
N THR A 165 7.13 15.59 3.19
CA THR A 165 6.11 16.57 2.83
C THR A 165 5.73 17.45 4.02
N ARG A 166 5.35 18.70 3.73
CA ARG A 166 4.79 19.66 4.71
C ARG A 166 3.29 19.48 4.94
N SER A 167 2.68 18.50 4.29
CA SER A 167 1.28 18.15 4.46
C SER A 167 1.07 16.68 4.07
N VAL A 168 0.12 16.02 4.72
CA VAL A 168 -0.27 14.65 4.37
C VAL A 168 -0.99 14.69 3.01
N PRO A 169 -0.51 13.99 1.97
CA PRO A 169 -1.20 13.89 0.69
C PRO A 169 -2.59 13.26 0.88
N ARG A 170 -3.63 13.83 0.29
CA ARG A 170 -5.02 13.31 0.38
C ARG A 170 -5.75 13.44 -0.94
N THR A 171 -6.69 12.56 -1.24
CA THR A 171 -7.60 12.75 -2.38
C THR A 171 -8.49 13.97 -2.15
N LYS A 172 -8.81 14.70 -3.22
CA LYS A 172 -9.83 15.76 -3.14
C LYS A 172 -11.18 15.10 -2.83
N LYS A 173 -12.02 15.78 -2.04
CA LYS A 173 -13.42 15.38 -1.85
C LYS A 173 -14.19 15.54 -3.14
#